data_AF-A0A1L5NSV8-F1
#
_entry.id   AF-A0A1L5NSV8-F1
#
_cell.length_a   1.000
_cell.length_b   1.000
_cell.length_c   1.000
_cell.angle_alpha   90.00
_cell.angle_beta   90.00
_cell.angle_gamma   90.00
#
_symmetry.space_group_name_H-M   'P 1'
#
loop_
_entity.id
_entity.type
_entity.pdbx_description
1 polymer ?
#
loop_
_entity_poly.entity_id
_entity_poly.type
_entity_poly.pdbx_seq_one_letter_code
_entity_poly.pdbx_strand_id
1 'polypeptide(L)' 'MTPERFSECLLHIRWTPINIASALQCELSWIEALEAGNEEIPEGLAAWLETLAQAHEALPPPKTYRGKRSQL' A
#
# COMPACT_ATOMS: atom_id res chain seq x y z
N MET A 1 6.21 -6.51 -11.65
CA MET A 1 6.01 -6.88 -10.22
C MET A 1 5.05 -8.05 -10.17
N THR A 2 5.18 -8.97 -9.21
CA THR A 2 4.20 -10.06 -9.05
C THR A 2 3.04 -9.63 -8.13
N PRO A 3 1.86 -10.26 -8.22
CA PRO A 3 0.74 -9.95 -7.32
C PRO A 3 1.09 -10.11 -5.84
N GLU A 4 1.89 -11.11 -5.48
CA GLU A 4 2.33 -11.33 -4.10
C GLU A 4 3.18 -10.16 -3.60
N ARG A 5 4.10 -9.65 -4.43
CA ARG A 5 4.91 -8.48 -4.09
C ARG A 5 4.09 -7.19 -4.03
N PHE A 6 3.05 -7.08 -4.86
CA PHE A 6 2.11 -5.97 -4.80
C PHE A 6 1.38 -5.93 -3.45
N SER A 7 0.80 -7.05 -3.02
CA SER A 7 0.17 -7.15 -1.69
C SER A 7 1.18 -6.89 -0.57
N GLU A 8 2.41 -7.40 -0.69
CA GLU A 8 3.46 -7.15 0.29
C GLU A 8 3.80 -5.65 0.43
N CYS A 9 3.92 -4.92 -0.68
CA CYS A 9 4.14 -3.46 -0.67
C CYS A 9 3.00 -2.74 0.07
N LEU A 10 1.74 -3.11 -0.18
CA LEU A 10 0.58 -2.55 0.51
C LEU A 10 0.61 -2.85 2.02
N LEU A 11 0.99 -4.07 2.40
CA LEU A 11 1.14 -4.46 3.81
C LEU A 11 2.22 -3.63 4.52
N HIS A 12 3.37 -3.40 3.89
CA HIS A 12 4.44 -2.58 4.46
C HIS A 12 3.96 -1.18 4.78
N ILE A 13 3.24 -0.54 3.86
CA ILE A 13 2.69 0.82 4.05
C ILE A 13 1.33 0.83 4.76
N ARG A 14 0.84 -0.34 5.19
CA ARG A 14 -0.42 -0.56 5.91
C ARG A 14 -1.66 -0.06 5.14
N TRP A 15 -1.64 -0.20 3.82
CA TRP A 15 -2.76 0.10 2.95
C TRP A 15 -3.56 -1.14 2.63
N THR A 16 -4.87 -0.96 2.46
CA THR A 16 -5.80 -1.92 1.86
C THR A 16 -6.04 -1.59 0.38
N PRO A 17 -6.65 -2.48 -0.42
CA PRO A 17 -7.06 -2.16 -1.79
C PRO A 17 -7.88 -0.88 -1.92
N ILE A 18 -8.75 -0.59 -0.94
CA ILE A 18 -9.55 0.65 -0.89
C ILE A 18 -8.64 1.89 -0.77
N ASN A 19 -7.54 1.80 0.00
CA ASN A 19 -6.65 2.94 0.19
C ASN A 19 -5.91 3.31 -1.10
N ILE A 20 -5.39 2.32 -1.84
CA ILE A 20 -4.71 2.60 -3.11
C ILE A 20 -5.70 3.02 -4.21
N ALA A 21 -6.89 2.40 -4.28
CA ALA A 21 -7.93 2.81 -5.22
C ALA A 21 -8.30 4.29 -5.03
N SER A 22 -8.46 4.70 -3.77
CA SER A 22 -8.70 6.11 -3.40
C SER A 22 -7.52 7.02 -3.75
N ALA A 23 -6.27 6.60 -3.46
CA ALA A 23 -5.07 7.39 -3.77
C ALA A 23 -4.87 7.63 -5.27
N LEU A 24 -5.21 6.65 -6.11
CA LEU A 24 -5.12 6.73 -7.56
C LEU A 24 -6.40 7.27 -8.22
N GLN A 25 -7.48 7.44 -7.46
CA GLN A 25 -8.82 7.78 -7.96
C GLN A 25 -9.26 6.84 -9.10
N CYS A 26 -9.07 5.54 -8.89
CA CYS A 26 -9.40 4.49 -9.84
C CYS A 26 -10.41 3.50 -9.27
N GLU A 27 -10.89 2.59 -10.12
CA GLU A 27 -11.86 1.56 -9.72
C GLU A 27 -11.23 0.54 -8.78
N LEU A 28 -11.94 0.22 -7.68
CA LEU A 28 -11.49 -0.79 -6.72
C LEU A 28 -11.32 -2.17 -7.37
N SER A 29 -12.22 -2.53 -8.29
CA SER A 29 -12.19 -3.81 -9.00
C SER A 29 -10.92 -3.99 -9.84
N TRP A 30 -10.36 -2.90 -10.36
CA TRP A 30 -9.09 -2.94 -11.08
C TRP A 30 -7.93 -3.28 -10.15
N ILE A 31 -7.88 -2.65 -8.96
CA ILE A 31 -6.90 -2.97 -7.93
C ILE A 31 -7.02 -4.43 -7.47
N GLU A 32 -8.25 -4.91 -7.25
CA GLU A 32 -8.50 -6.31 -6.89
C GLU A 32 -8.06 -7.28 -7.99
N ALA A 33 -8.21 -6.91 -9.27
CA ALA A 33 -7.73 -7.72 -10.38
C ALA A 33 -6.18 -7.78 -10.45
N LEU A 34 -5.49 -6.66 -10.18
CA LEU A 34 -4.03 -6.63 -10.05
C LEU A 34 -3.55 -7.51 -8.90
N GLU A 35 -4.21 -7.43 -7.74
CA GLU A 35 -3.88 -8.22 -6.56
C GLU A 35 -4.12 -9.72 -6.76
N ALA A 36 -5.18 -10.08 -7.50
CA ALA A 36 -5.48 -11.47 -7.84
C ALA A 36 -4.59 -12.03 -8.97
N GLY A 37 -3.76 -11.20 -9.62
CA GLY A 37 -2.99 -11.58 -10.80
C GLY A 37 -3.83 -11.79 -12.06
N ASN A 38 -5.06 -11.28 -12.07
CA ASN A 38 -5.94 -11.31 -13.25
C ASN A 38 -5.59 -10.19 -14.25
N GLU A 39 -4.90 -9.15 -13.79
CA GLU A 39 -4.35 -8.08 -14.62
C GLU A 39 -2.87 -7.85 -14.32
N GLU A 40 -2.13 -7.39 -15.32
CA GLU A 40 -0.72 -7.07 -15.18
C GLU A 40 -0.54 -5.73 -14.46
N ILE A 41 0.37 -5.70 -13.48
CA ILE A 41 0.69 -4.49 -12.71
C ILE A 41 1.55 -3.56 -13.58
N PRO A 42 1.09 -2.32 -13.89
CA PRO A 42 1.87 -1.38 -14.68
C PRO A 42 3.22 -1.05 -14.03
N GLU A 43 4.29 -0.99 -14.83
CA GLU A 43 5.66 -0.78 -14.33
C GLU A 43 5.81 0.50 -13.49
N GLY A 44 5.19 1.60 -13.91
CA GLY A 44 5.21 2.86 -13.17
C GLY A 44 4.51 2.75 -11.81
N LEU A 45 3.41 2.00 -11.74
CA LEU A 45 2.69 1.74 -10.49
C LEU A 45 3.54 0.87 -9.56
N ALA A 46 4.15 -0.18 -10.10
CA ALA A 46 5.06 -1.05 -9.36
C ALA A 46 6.25 -0.28 -8.76
N ALA A 47 6.92 0.56 -9.55
CA ALA A 47 8.07 1.34 -9.09
C ALA A 47 7.69 2.34 -7.98
N TRP A 48 6.52 2.97 -8.11
CA TRP A 48 6.00 3.88 -7.09
C TRP A 48 5.70 3.14 -5.77
N LEU A 49 5.03 1.99 -5.82
CA LEU A 49 4.71 1.19 -4.64
C LEU A 49 5.96 0.66 -3.92
N GLU A 50 6.95 0.16 -4.67
CA GLU A 50 8.24 -0.27 -4.10
C GLU A 50 8.92 0.88 -3.35
N THR A 51 8.94 2.08 -3.93
CA THR A 51 9.55 3.25 -3.32
C THR A 51 8.86 3.60 -1.99
N LEU A 52 7.52 3.55 -1.95
CA LEU A 52 6.77 3.81 -0.73
C LEU A 52 7.00 2.74 0.33
N ALA A 53 7.03 1.46 -0.05
CA ALA A 53 7.31 0.36 0.86
C ALA A 53 8.70 0.51 1.50
N GLN A 54 9.73 0.74 0.69
CA GLN A 54 11.10 0.95 1.16
C GLN A 54 11.21 2.16 2.11
N ALA A 55 10.55 3.27 1.78
CA ALA A 55 10.54 4.46 2.64
C ALA A 55 9.88 4.18 3.99
N HIS A 56 8.78 3.43 4.01
CA HIS A 56 8.06 3.08 5.24
C HIS A 56 8.85 2.08 6.11
N GLU A 57 9.58 1.14 5.50
CA GLU A 57 10.49 0.26 6.23
C GLU A 57 11.66 1.03 6.85
N ALA A 58 12.23 1.99 6.13
CA ALA A 58 13.34 2.80 6.60
C ALA A 58 12.93 3.80 7.69
N LEU A 59 11.64 4.20 7.75
CA LEU A 59 11.13 5.18 8.69
C LEU A 59 9.95 4.62 9.51
N PRO A 60 10.23 3.77 10.53
CA PRO A 60 9.18 3.17 11.34
C PRO A 60 8.40 4.23 12.14
N PRO A 61 7.13 3.96 12.51
CA PRO A 61 6.31 4.90 13.26
C PRO A 61 6.95 5.37 14.59
N PRO A 62 6.85 6.67 14.94
CA PRO A 62 7.35 7.17 16.21
C PRO A 62 6.68 6.46 17.40
N LYS A 63 7.49 5.96 18.33
CA LYS A 63 6.99 5.25 19.52
C LYS A 63 6.29 6.18 20.52
N THR A 64 6.51 7.50 20.42
CA THR A 64 6.02 8.55 21.33
C THR A 64 4.50 8.67 21.39
N TYR A 65 3.78 8.18 20.39
CA TYR A 65 2.32 8.25 20.32
C TYR A 65 1.62 6.94 20.72
N ARG A 66 2.37 5.84 20.88
CA ARG A 66 1.77 4.55 21.25
C ARG A 66 1.10 4.65 22.62
N GLY A 67 -0.19 4.31 22.67
CA GLY A 67 -0.97 4.28 23.90
C GLY A 67 -1.42 5.66 24.40
N LYS A 68 -1.19 6.74 23.66
CA LYS A 68 -1.81 8.04 23.98
C LYS A 68 -3.33 7.92 23.90
N ARG A 69 -4.01 8.54 24.86
CA ARG A 69 -5.47 8.61 24.93
C ARG A 69 -5.93 10.05 24.72
N SER A 70 -7.12 10.21 24.16
CA SER A 70 -7.79 11.50 24.16
C SER A 70 -8.04 11.95 25.60
N GLN A 71 -7.95 13.25 25.87
CA GLN A 71 -8.24 13.83 27.18
C GLN A 71 -9.68 14.35 27.29
N LEU A 72 -10.56 13.94 26.37
CA LEU A 72 -11.98 14.30 26.36
C LEU A 72 -12.77 13.37 27.28
#